data_AF-A0A2V9ITX3-F1
#
_entry.id   AF-A0A2V9ITX3-F1
#
_cell.length_a   1.000
_cell.length_b   1.000
_cell.length_c   1.000
_cell.angle_alpha   90.00
_cell.angle_beta   90.00
_cell.angle_gamma   90.00
#
_symmetry.space_group_name_H-M   'P 1'
#
loop_
_entity.id
_entity.type
_entity.pdbx_description
1 polymer ?
#
loop_
_entity_poly.entity_id
_entity_poly.type
_entity_poly.pdbx_seq_one_letter_code
_entity_poly.pdbx_strand_id
1 'polypeptide(L)'
;MTAKENMKIHCKPTLFIMLALLSAGAVAAQQSTVSPSIIALPTVGSAWPQYGFSLSHSSFNYLEHSLTRANVSGLTWQWAGEVGTDAASAPVVGQGLVFVAADGMIFAF
;
A
#
# COMPACT_ATOMS: atom_id res chain seq x y z
N MET A 1 -29.14 48.54 41.25
CA MET A 1 -28.02 49.41 40.87
C MET A 1 -27.08 48.58 40.01
N THR A 2 -27.29 48.53 38.68
CA THR A 2 -26.72 49.43 37.65
C THR A 2 -25.20 49.26 37.58
N ALA A 3 -24.52 48.92 36.48
CA ALA A 3 -24.79 49.02 35.05
C ALA A 3 -24.00 47.91 34.32
N LYS A 4 -24.54 47.24 33.30
CA LYS A 4 -24.44 47.57 31.86
C LYS A 4 -23.01 47.87 31.40
N GLU A 5 -22.37 46.79 30.97
CA GLU A 5 -21.17 46.71 30.13
C GLU A 5 -21.36 47.49 28.81
N ASN A 6 -20.32 48.21 28.36
CA ASN A 6 -19.80 48.25 26.98
C ASN A 6 -18.78 49.41 26.81
N MET A 7 -17.51 49.08 26.57
CA MET A 7 -16.61 49.91 25.75
C MET A 7 -15.48 49.03 25.18
N LYS A 8 -15.62 48.66 23.91
CA LYS A 8 -14.55 48.09 23.08
C LYS A 8 -13.51 49.17 22.82
N ILE A 9 -12.24 48.92 23.16
CA ILE A 9 -11.12 49.68 22.60
C ILE A 9 -10.04 48.70 22.17
N HIS A 10 -9.85 48.65 20.86
CA HIS A 10 -8.88 47.81 20.16
C HIS A 10 -7.51 48.48 20.11
N CYS A 11 -6.51 47.61 19.97
CA CYS A 11 -5.21 47.85 19.35
C CYS A 11 -4.15 48.47 20.26
N LYS A 12 -3.13 47.66 20.59
CA LYS A 12 -1.73 48.06 20.35
C LYS A 12 -0.78 46.86 20.28
N PRO A 13 0.20 46.87 19.35
CA PRO A 13 0.93 45.70 18.88
C PRO A 13 2.31 45.68 19.53
N THR A 14 2.41 45.35 20.82
CA THR A 14 3.73 45.35 21.47
C THR A 14 3.68 44.52 22.75
N LEU A 15 3.70 43.20 22.61
CA LEU A 15 4.02 42.32 23.74
C LEU A 15 4.82 41.10 23.27
N PHE A 16 5.77 41.34 22.38
CA PHE A 16 6.94 40.49 22.28
C PHE A 16 7.99 41.08 23.21
N ILE A 17 8.70 40.20 23.91
CA ILE A 17 9.84 40.50 24.77
C ILE A 17 9.41 40.94 26.17
N MET A 18 9.27 39.97 27.05
CA MET A 18 10.10 39.84 28.26
C MET A 18 9.48 38.75 29.14
N LEU A 19 10.09 37.57 29.22
CA LEU A 19 10.64 37.06 30.48
C LEU A 19 11.33 35.72 30.21
N ALA A 20 12.66 35.79 30.18
CA ALA A 20 13.55 34.64 30.28
C ALA A 20 13.29 33.87 31.59
N LEU A 21 13.53 32.55 31.59
CA LEU A 21 14.36 31.83 32.58
C LEU A 21 14.19 30.30 32.43
N LEU A 22 15.34 29.62 32.40
CA LEU A 22 15.59 28.23 32.81
C LEU A 22 14.87 27.09 32.07
N SER A 23 15.59 26.47 31.14
CA SER A 23 16.10 25.10 31.36
C SER A 23 17.13 24.75 30.28
N ALA A 24 18.38 24.52 30.69
CA ALA A 24 19.34 23.81 29.88
C ALA A 24 18.86 22.35 29.77
N GLY A 25 18.22 22.02 28.65
CA GLY A 25 17.96 20.66 28.24
C GLY A 25 18.44 20.55 26.81
N ALA A 26 19.63 20.00 26.59
CA ALA A 26 19.99 19.50 25.28
C ALA A 26 19.09 18.30 25.02
N VAL A 27 17.90 18.53 24.45
CA VAL A 27 17.13 17.48 23.81
C VAL A 27 17.89 17.14 22.53
N ALA A 28 18.87 16.24 22.67
CA ALA A 28 19.25 15.41 21.55
C ALA A 28 17.99 14.63 21.18
N ALA A 29 17.27 15.10 20.17
CA ALA A 29 16.19 14.34 19.56
C ALA A 29 16.81 13.03 19.07
N GLN A 30 16.64 11.97 19.85
CA GLN A 30 17.04 10.63 19.46
C GLN A 30 16.04 10.18 18.40
N GLN A 31 16.25 10.66 17.17
CA GLN A 31 15.52 10.19 16.02
C GLN A 31 15.87 8.71 15.88
N SER A 32 14.94 7.84 16.27
CA SER A 32 15.05 6.42 15.96
C SER A 32 15.06 6.31 14.44
N THR A 33 16.23 6.02 13.87
CA THR A 33 16.34 5.63 12.47
C THR A 33 15.73 4.23 12.38
N VAL A 34 14.41 4.17 12.21
CA VAL A 34 13.78 2.96 11.68
C VAL A 34 14.31 2.86 10.26
N SER A 35 15.38 2.08 10.07
CA SER A 35 15.80 1.70 8.74
C SER A 35 14.60 0.97 8.13
N PRO A 36 13.94 1.49 7.09
CA PRO A 36 12.87 0.74 6.47
C PRO A 36 13.51 -0.56 6.02
N SER A 37 13.09 -1.67 6.62
CA SER A 37 13.32 -2.96 6.02
C SER A 37 12.51 -2.90 4.74
N ILE A 38 13.14 -2.53 3.63
CA ILE A 38 12.57 -2.77 2.31
C ILE A 38 12.47 -4.28 2.26
N ILE A 39 11.30 -4.82 2.60
CA ILE A 39 10.94 -6.17 2.22
C ILE A 39 11.02 -6.10 0.70
N ALA A 40 12.13 -6.60 0.15
CA ALA A 40 12.24 -6.79 -1.27
C ALA A 40 11.12 -7.75 -1.62
N LEU A 41 10.04 -7.20 -2.15
CA LEU A 41 8.98 -8.01 -2.72
C LEU A 41 9.67 -8.90 -3.75
N PRO A 42 9.50 -10.23 -3.67
CA PRO A 42 10.20 -11.11 -4.58
C PRO A 42 10.03 -10.57 -5.99
N THR A 43 11.13 -10.33 -6.69
CA THR A 43 11.10 -10.07 -8.13
C THR A 43 10.67 -11.37 -8.76
N VAL A 44 9.36 -11.58 -8.81
CA VAL A 44 8.77 -12.81 -9.36
C VAL A 44 9.03 -12.76 -10.85
N GLY A 45 9.99 -13.55 -11.32
CA GLY A 45 10.25 -13.83 -12.73
C GLY A 45 9.08 -14.54 -13.45
N SER A 46 7.88 -14.50 -12.87
CA SER A 46 6.64 -15.11 -13.33
C SER A 46 5.47 -14.13 -13.15
N ALA A 47 5.64 -12.90 -13.65
CA ALA A 47 4.54 -11.96 -13.75
C ALA A 47 3.61 -12.34 -14.92
N TRP A 48 2.31 -12.16 -14.74
CA TRP A 48 1.28 -12.23 -15.78
C TRP A 48 0.55 -10.87 -15.80
N PRO A 49 1.19 -9.81 -16.32
CA PRO A 49 0.82 -8.43 -16.00
C PRO A 49 -0.47 -7.96 -16.68
N GLN A 50 -1.01 -8.72 -17.63
CA GLN A 50 -2.21 -8.38 -18.39
C GLN A 50 -2.91 -9.63 -18.90
N TYR A 51 -4.16 -9.46 -19.33
CA TYR A 51 -4.88 -10.50 -20.06
C TYR A 51 -4.03 -11.04 -21.22
N GLY A 52 -3.96 -12.36 -21.39
CA GLY A 52 -3.20 -13.00 -22.46
C GLY A 52 -1.67 -12.82 -22.40
N PHE A 53 -1.11 -12.48 -21.23
CA PHE A 53 0.32 -12.39 -20.91
C PHE A 53 1.11 -11.25 -21.59
N SER A 54 0.93 -11.05 -22.90
CA SER A 54 1.69 -10.09 -23.71
C SER A 54 0.76 -9.17 -24.50
N LEU A 55 1.33 -8.13 -25.13
CA LEU A 55 0.60 -7.17 -25.98
C LEU A 55 -0.14 -7.84 -27.16
N SER A 56 0.30 -9.01 -27.61
CA SER A 56 -0.40 -9.78 -28.65
C SER A 56 -1.48 -10.71 -28.09
N HIS A 57 -1.67 -10.74 -26.77
CA HIS A 57 -2.64 -11.58 -26.07
C HIS A 57 -2.54 -13.08 -26.43
N SER A 58 -1.33 -13.58 -26.70
CA SER A 58 -1.11 -14.96 -27.14
C SER A 58 -1.41 -16.03 -26.08
N SER A 59 -1.54 -15.62 -24.81
CA SER A 59 -1.68 -16.53 -23.66
C SER A 59 -0.51 -17.52 -23.51
N PHE A 60 0.63 -17.22 -24.13
CA PHE A 60 1.85 -18.02 -24.07
C PHE A 60 2.90 -17.32 -23.22
N ASN A 61 3.27 -17.94 -22.09
CA ASN A 61 4.36 -17.49 -21.23
C ASN A 61 5.66 -18.19 -21.63
N TYR A 62 6.53 -17.49 -22.37
CA TYR A 62 7.83 -18.01 -22.78
C TYR A 62 8.86 -18.08 -21.65
N LEU A 63 8.58 -17.46 -20.49
CA LEU A 63 9.43 -17.50 -19.30
C LEU A 63 9.16 -18.74 -18.42
N GLU A 64 8.07 -19.48 -18.68
CA GLU A 64 7.70 -20.66 -17.91
C GLU A 64 8.53 -21.88 -18.31
N HIS A 65 9.29 -22.41 -17.35
CA HIS A 65 10.16 -23.58 -17.54
C HIS A 65 10.06 -24.61 -16.41
N SER A 66 9.18 -24.39 -15.43
CA SER A 66 9.05 -25.26 -14.26
C SER A 66 8.19 -26.49 -14.56
N LEU A 67 7.07 -26.28 -15.26
CA LEU A 67 6.15 -27.34 -15.65
C LEU A 67 6.54 -27.96 -17.00
N THR A 68 6.56 -29.29 -17.03
CA THR A 68 6.88 -30.10 -18.22
C THR A 68 5.88 -31.24 -18.36
N ARG A 69 5.84 -31.86 -19.55
CA ARG A 69 5.00 -33.06 -19.77
C ARG A 69 5.34 -34.22 -18.83
N ALA A 70 6.57 -34.27 -18.31
CA ALA A 70 7.01 -35.34 -17.42
C ALA A 70 6.60 -35.13 -15.96
N ASN A 71 6.37 -33.89 -15.53
CA ASN A 71 6.09 -33.57 -14.12
C ASN A 71 4.66 -33.04 -13.85
N VAL A 72 3.90 -32.67 -14.89
CA VAL A 72 2.55 -32.09 -14.73
C VAL A 72 1.56 -33.04 -14.02
N SER A 73 1.79 -34.36 -14.11
CA SER A 73 1.00 -35.36 -13.40
C SER A 73 1.17 -35.31 -11.87
N GLY A 74 2.23 -34.66 -11.38
CA GLY A 74 2.50 -34.50 -9.94
C GLY A 74 1.90 -33.25 -9.32
N LEU A 75 1.15 -32.43 -10.08
CA LEU A 75 0.51 -31.23 -9.53
C LEU A 75 -0.59 -31.61 -8.53
N THR A 76 -0.53 -30.97 -7.36
CA THR A 76 -1.58 -31.05 -6.34
C THR A 76 -2.19 -29.67 -6.12
N TRP A 77 -3.44 -29.64 -5.68
CA TRP A 77 -4.07 -28.40 -5.25
C TRP A 77 -3.28 -27.77 -4.10
N GLN A 78 -3.00 -26.47 -4.19
CA GLN A 78 -2.25 -25.73 -3.16
C GLN A 78 -3.15 -24.82 -2.34
N TRP A 79 -4.01 -24.03 -3.00
CA TRP A 79 -4.92 -23.09 -2.37
C TRP A 79 -6.02 -22.67 -3.35
N ALA A 80 -7.07 -22.03 -2.82
CA ALA A 80 -8.10 -21.34 -3.59
C ALA A 80 -8.54 -20.07 -2.84
N GLY A 81 -9.04 -19.10 -3.61
CA GLY A 81 -9.67 -17.89 -3.08
C GLY A 81 -11.13 -17.82 -3.52
N GLU A 82 -12.02 -17.43 -2.62
CA GLU A 82 -13.44 -17.24 -2.93
C GLU A 82 -13.69 -15.82 -3.45
N VAL A 83 -14.43 -15.71 -4.56
CA VAL A 83 -14.71 -14.42 -5.23
C VAL A 83 -16.20 -14.20 -5.48
N GLY A 84 -17.05 -14.92 -4.76
CA GLY A 84 -18.51 -14.87 -4.91
C GLY A 84 -19.06 -15.96 -5.84
N THR A 85 -20.20 -15.68 -6.47
CA THR A 85 -20.95 -16.69 -7.26
C THR A 85 -20.75 -16.57 -8.77
N ASP A 86 -20.38 -15.40 -9.27
CA ASP A 86 -20.13 -15.24 -10.71
C ASP A 86 -18.78 -15.83 -11.11
N ALA A 87 -18.64 -16.10 -12.42
CA ALA A 87 -17.39 -16.55 -12.99
C ALA A 87 -16.32 -15.46 -12.86
N ALA A 88 -15.16 -15.85 -12.33
CA ALA A 88 -13.99 -14.97 -12.24
C ALA A 88 -13.39 -14.68 -13.62
N SER A 89 -12.82 -13.49 -13.78
CA SER A 89 -11.98 -13.15 -14.93
C SER A 89 -10.69 -13.97 -14.93
N ALA A 90 -10.00 -14.02 -16.08
CA ALA A 90 -8.61 -14.45 -16.11
C ALA A 90 -7.76 -13.57 -15.16
N PRO A 91 -6.81 -14.16 -14.40
CA PRO A 91 -6.04 -13.42 -13.42
C PRO A 91 -4.98 -12.53 -14.07
N VAL A 92 -4.68 -11.43 -13.38
CA VAL A 92 -3.47 -10.62 -13.58
C VAL A 92 -2.57 -10.83 -12.36
N VAL A 93 -1.31 -11.18 -12.60
CA VAL A 93 -0.34 -11.48 -11.54
C VAL A 93 0.85 -10.54 -11.65
N GLY A 94 1.16 -9.84 -10.57
CA GLY A 94 2.27 -8.90 -10.53
C GLY A 94 2.47 -8.38 -9.12
N GLN A 95 3.70 -7.97 -8.81
CA GLN A 95 4.03 -7.47 -7.47
C GLN A 95 3.61 -8.43 -6.34
N GLY A 96 3.74 -9.75 -6.57
CA GLY A 96 3.40 -10.78 -5.57
C GLY A 96 1.91 -10.94 -5.27
N LEU A 97 1.01 -10.31 -6.04
CA LEU A 97 -0.43 -10.38 -5.86
C LEU A 97 -1.12 -11.01 -7.08
N VAL A 98 -2.27 -11.65 -6.83
CA VAL A 98 -3.18 -12.16 -7.87
C VAL A 98 -4.45 -11.33 -7.87
N PHE A 99 -4.76 -10.68 -9.01
CA PHE A 99 -5.95 -9.87 -9.20
C PHE A 99 -6.95 -10.57 -10.10
N VAL A 100 -8.22 -10.64 -9.68
CA VAL A 100 -9.33 -11.20 -10.46
C VAL A 100 -10.59 -10.34 -10.28
N ALA A 101 -11.41 -10.26 -11.32
CA ALA A 101 -12.71 -9.60 -11.27
C ALA A 101 -13.84 -10.62 -11.18
N ALA A 102 -14.79 -10.41 -10.28
CA ALA A 102 -16.04 -11.17 -10.14
C ALA A 102 -17.08 -10.32 -9.43
N ASP A 103 -18.38 -10.56 -9.66
CA ASP A 103 -19.49 -9.85 -9.00
C ASP A 103 -19.38 -8.30 -9.03
N GLY A 104 -18.78 -7.74 -10.09
CA GLY A 104 -18.52 -6.29 -10.21
C GLY A 104 -17.43 -5.73 -9.28
N MET A 105 -16.67 -6.60 -8.60
CA MET A 105 -15.58 -6.27 -7.69
C MET A 105 -14.23 -6.81 -8.21
N ILE A 106 -13.13 -6.24 -7.69
CA ILE A 106 -11.77 -6.76 -7.87
C ILE A 106 -11.31 -7.38 -6.56
N PHE A 107 -10.91 -8.64 -6.61
CA PHE A 107 -10.30 -9.36 -5.50
C PHE A 107 -8.78 -9.38 -5.69
N ALA A 108 -8.05 -9.27 -4.58
CA ALA A 108 -6.61 -9.40 -4.53
C ALA A 108 -6.25 -10.46 -3.49
N PHE A 109 -5.44 -11.43 -3.90
CA PHE A 109 -4.88 -12.48 -3.04
C PHE A 109 -3.37 -12.32 -2.93
#